data_AF-A0AAE4UEV0-F1
#
_entry.id   AF-A0AAE4UEV0-F1
#
_cell.length_a   1.000
_cell.length_b   1.000
_cell.length_c   1.000
_cell.angle_alpha   90.00
_cell.angle_beta   90.00
_cell.angle_gamma   90.00
#
_symmetry.space_group_name_H-M   'P 1'
#
loop_
_entity.id
_entity.type
_entity.pdbx_description
1 polymer ?
#
loop_
_entity_poly.entity_id
_entity_poly.type
_entity_poly.pdbx_seq_one_letter_code
_entity_poly.pdbx_strand_id
1 'polypeptide(L)'
;PKGAMYSQRTVAKMWRRSNLLGESAASITLNMLPMSHVMGRGILYGTLGNGGTAYFGAKGDMSCLLEDLELVRPTELHFVPRIWEMLFQEFQNEVDRRCGDGADRSAIQAQVLAEQRQYLLGGRFIFAMTGSAPTSPELKAWAESLLELPLIDVYGLTEAGVISFDGEIQRPPVIDYKLVDVPDLG
;
A
#
# COMPACT_ATOMS: atom_id res chain seq x y z
N PRO A 1 -12.10 14.93 -18.76
CA PRO A 1 -12.47 14.03 -17.63
C PRO A 1 -13.74 13.24 -17.98
N LYS A 2 -13.76 11.92 -17.74
CA LYS A 2 -14.94 11.06 -17.91
C LYS A 2 -15.38 10.56 -16.52
N GLY A 3 -16.68 10.53 -16.24
CA GLY A 3 -17.22 10.08 -14.95
C GLY A 3 -17.60 8.60 -14.98
N ALA A 4 -16.79 7.73 -14.39
CA ALA A 4 -17.16 6.32 -14.26
C ALA A 4 -18.41 6.18 -13.37
N MET A 5 -19.43 5.49 -13.87
CA MET A 5 -20.69 5.32 -13.15
C MET A 5 -20.60 4.16 -12.16
N TYR A 6 -20.76 4.46 -10.87
CA TYR A 6 -20.78 3.47 -9.80
C TYR A 6 -22.23 3.22 -9.34
N SER A 7 -22.76 2.03 -9.63
CA SER A 7 -24.08 1.62 -9.14
C SER A 7 -24.08 1.43 -7.62
N GLN A 8 -25.27 1.46 -7.00
CA GLN A 8 -25.44 1.12 -5.58
C GLN A 8 -24.79 -0.23 -5.23
N ARG A 9 -24.95 -1.25 -6.09
CA ARG A 9 -24.34 -2.58 -5.89
C ARG A 9 -22.82 -2.53 -5.92
N THR A 10 -22.23 -1.74 -6.82
CA THR A 10 -20.78 -1.58 -6.93
C THR A 10 -20.22 -0.90 -5.68
N VAL A 11 -20.85 0.19 -5.23
CA VAL A 11 -20.47 0.88 -4.00
C VAL A 11 -20.62 -0.06 -2.79
N ALA A 12 -21.73 -0.78 -2.69
CA ALA A 12 -21.99 -1.70 -1.58
C ALA A 12 -20.92 -2.79 -1.44
N LYS A 13 -20.28 -3.23 -2.53
CA LYS A 13 -19.16 -4.20 -2.46
C LYS A 13 -17.97 -3.66 -1.68
N MET A 14 -17.68 -2.36 -1.73
CA MET A 14 -16.55 -1.75 -1.02
C MET A 14 -16.75 -1.72 0.50
N TRP A 15 -18.00 -1.79 0.96
CA TRP A 15 -18.36 -1.82 2.39
C TRP A 15 -18.42 -3.22 2.97
N ARG A 16 -18.37 -4.27 2.13
CA ARG A 16 -18.46 -5.64 2.62
C ARG A 16 -17.14 -6.03 3.26
N ARG A 17 -17.23 -6.69 4.42
CA ARG A 17 -16.07 -7.27 5.09
C ARG A 17 -15.27 -8.11 4.10
N SER A 18 -13.97 -7.84 4.05
CA SER A 18 -13.02 -8.65 3.31
C SER A 18 -12.39 -9.66 4.27
N ASN A 19 -12.32 -10.92 3.87
CA ASN A 19 -11.58 -11.94 4.61
C ASN A 19 -10.09 -11.97 4.23
N LEU A 20 -9.62 -11.02 3.40
CA LEU A 20 -8.22 -10.95 2.94
C LEU A 20 -7.22 -10.91 4.10
N LEU A 21 -7.60 -10.30 5.23
CA LEU A 21 -6.76 -10.14 6.42
C LEU A 21 -6.98 -11.23 7.47
N GLY A 22 -7.92 -12.15 7.25
CA GLY A 22 -8.43 -13.08 8.25
C GLY A 22 -9.68 -12.58 8.97
N GLU A 23 -10.50 -13.52 9.44
CA GLU A 23 -11.86 -13.24 9.95
C GLU A 23 -11.92 -12.36 11.20
N SER A 24 -10.84 -12.25 11.96
CA SER A 24 -10.77 -11.50 13.23
C SER A 24 -9.64 -10.48 13.29
N ALA A 25 -8.98 -10.19 12.17
CA ALA A 25 -7.89 -9.23 12.15
C ALA A 25 -8.37 -7.81 12.47
N ALA A 26 -7.62 -7.09 13.31
CA ALA A 26 -7.87 -5.69 13.59
C ALA A 26 -7.55 -4.85 12.35
N SER A 27 -8.49 -4.00 11.94
CA SER A 27 -8.34 -3.13 10.77
C SER A 27 -8.08 -1.70 11.22
N ILE A 28 -6.84 -1.24 11.11
CA ILE A 28 -6.44 0.12 11.48
C ILE A 28 -5.60 0.67 10.35
N THR A 29 -6.12 1.71 9.69
CA THR A 29 -5.52 2.26 8.46
C THR A 29 -5.20 3.74 8.60
N LEU A 30 -4.16 4.18 7.89
CA LEU A 30 -3.88 5.60 7.65
C LEU A 30 -4.31 5.94 6.21
N ASN A 31 -5.32 6.79 6.08
CA ASN A 31 -5.93 7.16 4.81
C ASN A 31 -5.28 8.45 4.28
N MET A 32 -4.35 8.27 3.34
CA MET A 32 -3.59 9.36 2.70
C MET A 32 -4.08 9.70 1.28
N LEU A 33 -4.98 8.88 0.73
CA LEU A 33 -5.46 9.05 -0.64
C LEU A 33 -6.75 9.88 -0.68
N PRO A 34 -6.89 10.80 -1.65
CA PRO A 34 -8.11 11.58 -1.81
C PRO A 34 -9.34 10.68 -2.05
N MET A 35 -10.50 11.10 -1.54
CA MET A 35 -11.79 10.44 -1.78
C MET A 35 -12.27 10.50 -3.24
N SER A 36 -11.61 11.30 -4.08
CA SER A 36 -11.82 11.29 -5.53
C SER A 36 -11.19 10.06 -6.22
N HIS A 37 -10.29 9.34 -5.54
CA HIS A 37 -9.66 8.13 -6.05
C HIS A 37 -10.35 6.87 -5.51
N VAL A 38 -10.55 5.86 -6.37
CA VAL A 38 -11.25 4.62 -5.99
C VAL A 38 -10.54 3.85 -4.88
N MET A 39 -9.20 3.87 -4.86
CA MET A 39 -8.43 3.20 -3.81
C MET A 39 -8.62 3.86 -2.44
N GLY A 40 -8.66 5.19 -2.37
CA GLY A 40 -8.93 5.91 -1.11
C GLY A 40 -10.30 5.58 -0.55
N ARG A 41 -11.32 5.52 -1.42
CA ARG A 41 -12.67 5.06 -1.04
C ARG A 41 -12.67 3.60 -0.58
N GLY A 42 -11.97 2.73 -1.30
CA GLY A 42 -11.89 1.30 -1.01
C GLY A 42 -11.27 1.02 0.36
N ILE A 43 -10.16 1.67 0.69
CA ILE A 43 -9.49 1.53 2.00
C ILE A 43 -10.44 2.01 3.11
N LEU A 44 -10.97 3.22 3.00
CA LEU A 44 -11.86 3.78 4.03
C LEU A 44 -13.11 2.90 4.24
N TYR A 45 -13.83 2.57 3.18
CA TYR A 45 -15.07 1.78 3.29
C TYR A 45 -14.78 0.35 3.76
N GLY A 46 -13.65 -0.23 3.33
CA GLY A 46 -13.21 -1.55 3.77
C GLY A 46 -12.88 -1.56 5.25
N THR A 47 -12.11 -0.58 5.74
CA THR A 47 -11.80 -0.44 7.17
C THR A 47 -13.07 -0.31 8.01
N LEU A 48 -14.00 0.56 7.60
CA LEU A 48 -15.27 0.72 8.31
C LEU A 48 -16.14 -0.55 8.25
N GLY A 49 -16.19 -1.21 7.08
CA GLY A 49 -16.91 -2.47 6.89
C GLY A 49 -16.35 -3.64 7.71
N ASN A 50 -15.05 -3.59 8.03
CA ASN A 50 -14.37 -4.54 8.91
C ASN A 50 -14.57 -4.21 10.41
N GLY A 51 -15.23 -3.10 10.76
CA GLY A 51 -15.36 -2.62 12.14
C GLY A 51 -14.08 -1.98 12.68
N GLY A 52 -13.20 -1.53 11.78
CA GLY A 52 -11.90 -0.95 12.06
C GLY A 52 -11.92 0.55 12.36
N THR A 53 -10.72 1.13 12.45
CA THR A 53 -10.50 2.57 12.65
C THR A 53 -9.69 3.15 11.50
N ALA A 54 -10.29 4.10 10.78
CA ALA A 54 -9.65 4.83 9.68
C ALA A 54 -9.15 6.19 10.16
N TYR A 55 -7.84 6.33 10.29
CA TYR A 55 -7.18 7.62 10.53
C TYR A 55 -6.99 8.35 9.21
N PHE A 56 -6.92 9.67 9.23
CA PHE A 56 -6.66 10.50 8.05
C PHE A 56 -5.33 11.21 8.22
N GLY A 57 -4.58 11.32 7.11
CA GLY A 57 -3.39 12.16 7.09
C GLY A 57 -3.71 13.60 7.45
N ALA A 58 -2.82 14.24 8.21
CA ALA A 58 -3.04 15.61 8.64
C ALA A 58 -3.07 16.59 7.46
N LYS A 59 -2.35 16.27 6.37
CA LYS A 59 -2.21 17.11 5.18
C LYS A 59 -2.32 16.29 3.88
N GLY A 60 -2.88 16.91 2.85
CA GLY A 60 -3.08 16.29 1.54
C GLY A 60 -1.82 16.17 0.67
N ASP A 61 -0.70 16.77 1.07
CA ASP A 61 0.58 16.78 0.34
C ASP A 61 1.59 15.74 0.87
N MET A 62 1.17 14.89 1.80
CA MET A 62 2.01 13.87 2.46
C MET A 62 3.19 14.42 3.27
N SER A 63 3.25 15.74 3.54
CA SER A 63 4.35 16.33 4.32
C SER A 63 4.42 15.86 5.77
N CYS A 64 3.30 15.39 6.33
CA CYS A 64 3.22 14.80 7.68
C CYS A 64 3.23 13.26 7.67
N LEU A 65 3.49 12.61 6.52
CA LEU A 65 3.33 11.15 6.37
C LEU A 65 4.08 10.33 7.43
N LEU A 66 5.35 10.64 7.68
CA LEU A 66 6.19 9.88 8.61
C LEU A 66 5.68 10.00 10.05
N GLU A 67 5.34 11.22 10.48
CA GLU A 67 4.76 11.50 11.80
C GLU A 67 3.39 10.82 11.96
N ASP A 68 2.54 10.90 10.94
CA ASP A 68 1.22 10.25 10.94
C ASP A 68 1.36 8.72 11.07
N LEU A 69 2.36 8.11 10.42
CA LEU A 69 2.61 6.67 10.53
C LEU A 69 3.08 6.26 11.94
N GLU A 70 3.99 7.02 12.55
CA GLU A 70 4.47 6.78 13.91
C GLU A 70 3.34 6.86 14.94
N LEU A 71 2.43 7.83 14.78
CA LEU A 71 1.30 8.02 15.68
C LEU A 71 0.22 6.95 15.50
N VAL A 72 -0.14 6.63 14.25
CA VAL A 72 -1.27 5.73 13.95
C VAL A 72 -0.89 4.27 14.12
N ARG A 73 0.36 3.91 13.79
CA ARG A 73 0.86 2.53 13.83
C ARG A 73 -0.12 1.58 13.12
N PRO A 74 -0.37 1.74 11.81
CA PRO A 74 -1.42 1.00 11.11
C PRO A 74 -1.20 -0.51 11.16
N THR A 75 -2.29 -1.30 11.09
CA THR A 75 -2.23 -2.75 10.92
C THR A 75 -2.20 -3.17 9.45
N GLU A 76 -2.59 -2.26 8.54
CA GLU A 76 -2.60 -2.48 7.10
C GLU A 76 -1.91 -1.32 6.37
N LEU A 77 -0.99 -1.64 5.48
CA LEU A 77 -0.25 -0.66 4.68
C LEU A 77 -0.76 -0.69 3.23
N HIS A 78 -1.60 0.29 2.88
CA HIS A 78 -2.18 0.44 1.54
C HIS A 78 -1.52 1.60 0.81
N PHE A 79 -0.32 1.38 0.28
CA PHE A 79 0.52 2.45 -0.25
C PHE A 79 0.58 2.44 -1.77
N VAL A 80 0.78 3.62 -2.35
CA VAL A 80 1.17 3.75 -3.77
C VAL A 80 2.71 3.68 -3.87
N PRO A 81 3.28 3.37 -5.05
CA PRO A 81 4.74 3.31 -5.24
C PRO A 81 5.47 4.53 -4.68
N ARG A 82 4.90 5.73 -4.86
CA ARG A 82 5.47 6.97 -4.35
C ARG A 82 5.70 6.99 -2.84
N ILE A 83 4.82 6.36 -2.06
CA ILE A 83 4.98 6.29 -0.61
C ILE A 83 6.14 5.34 -0.24
N TRP A 84 6.26 4.20 -0.94
CA TRP A 84 7.40 3.30 -0.78
C TRP A 84 8.72 3.98 -1.15
N GLU A 85 8.76 4.77 -2.23
CA GLU A 85 9.92 5.59 -2.59
C GLU A 85 10.30 6.60 -1.51
N MET A 86 9.31 7.25 -0.88
CA MET A 86 9.57 8.21 0.22
C MET A 86 10.19 7.51 1.42
N LEU A 87 9.67 6.33 1.80
CA LEU A 87 10.24 5.52 2.88
C LEU A 87 11.65 5.03 2.53
N PHE A 88 11.88 4.64 1.28
CA PHE A 88 13.20 4.25 0.80
C PHE A 88 14.19 5.41 0.86
N GLN A 89 13.78 6.61 0.45
CA GLN A 89 14.61 7.80 0.54
C GLN A 89 14.95 8.14 1.99
N GLU A 90 13.98 8.04 2.90
CA GLU A 90 14.22 8.23 4.34
C GLU A 90 15.21 7.21 4.89
N PHE A 91 15.08 5.95 4.45
CA PHE A 91 16.05 4.91 4.80
C PHE A 91 17.47 5.24 4.33
N GLN A 92 17.64 5.67 3.07
CA GLN A 92 18.95 6.05 2.55
C GLN A 92 19.54 7.24 3.30
N ASN A 93 18.74 8.28 3.56
CA ASN A 93 19.15 9.46 4.31
C ASN A 93 19.66 9.07 5.70
N GLU A 94 18.95 8.17 6.39
CA GLU A 94 19.31 7.74 7.74
C GLU A 94 20.57 6.87 7.76
N VAL A 95 20.73 5.98 6.78
CA VAL A 95 21.94 5.18 6.61
C VAL A 95 23.13 6.08 6.35
N ASP A 96 23.02 7.04 5.42
CA ASP A 96 24.11 7.96 5.08
C ASP A 96 24.47 8.88 6.26
N ARG A 97 23.49 9.29 7.06
CA ARG A 97 23.71 10.07 8.29
C ARG A 97 24.51 9.28 9.34
N ARG A 98 24.29 7.97 9.45
CA ARG A 98 24.97 7.09 10.43
C ARG A 98 26.29 6.51 9.91
N CYS A 99 26.47 6.43 8.59
CA CYS A 99 27.68 5.95 7.97
C CYS A 99 28.80 7.00 8.06
N GLY A 100 29.64 6.87 9.10
CA GLY A 100 30.94 7.55 9.19
C GLY A 100 32.09 6.73 8.59
N ASP A 101 33.30 7.29 8.62
CA ASP A 101 34.51 6.61 8.16
C ASP A 101 34.78 5.32 8.96
N GLY A 102 34.86 4.19 8.25
CA GLY A 102 35.12 2.86 8.85
C GLY A 102 33.92 2.16 9.47
N ALA A 103 32.72 2.72 9.36
CA ALA A 103 31.50 2.09 9.85
C ALA A 103 31.05 0.92 8.95
N ASP A 104 30.57 -0.16 9.57
CA ASP A 104 29.94 -1.27 8.83
C ASP A 104 28.57 -0.83 8.32
N ARG A 105 28.53 -0.44 7.03
CA ARG A 105 27.31 -0.01 6.36
C ARG A 105 26.21 -1.07 6.39
N SER A 106 26.56 -2.36 6.34
CA SER A 106 25.56 -3.43 6.35
C SER A 106 24.87 -3.55 7.70
N ALA A 107 25.64 -3.47 8.79
CA ALA A 107 25.11 -3.45 10.15
C ALA A 107 24.19 -2.22 10.37
N ILE A 108 24.60 -1.05 9.87
CA ILE A 108 23.78 0.17 9.93
C ILE A 108 22.47 0.00 9.16
N GLN A 109 22.52 -0.51 7.92
CA GLN A 109 21.32 -0.76 7.12
C GLN A 109 20.34 -1.68 7.84
N ALA A 110 20.82 -2.78 8.42
CA ALA A 110 19.99 -3.70 9.20
C ALA A 110 19.34 -3.01 10.40
N GLN A 111 20.09 -2.16 11.11
CA GLN A 111 19.57 -1.39 12.24
C GLN A 111 18.49 -0.38 11.80
N VAL A 112 18.73 0.38 10.73
CA VAL A 112 17.76 1.37 10.23
C VAL A 112 16.48 0.69 9.75
N LEU A 113 16.59 -0.46 9.05
CA LEU A 113 15.41 -1.26 8.67
C LEU A 113 14.59 -1.68 9.89
N ALA A 114 15.24 -2.21 10.93
CA ALA A 114 14.57 -2.64 12.15
C ALA A 114 13.88 -1.47 12.88
N GLU A 115 14.53 -0.31 12.94
CA GLU A 115 13.96 0.89 13.56
C GLU A 115 12.79 1.45 12.75
N GLN A 116 12.90 1.54 11.42
CA GLN A 116 11.79 1.98 10.58
C GLN A 116 10.60 1.02 10.68
N ARG A 117 10.85 -0.29 10.68
CA ARG A 117 9.79 -1.29 10.86
C ARG A 117 9.07 -1.13 12.19
N GLN A 118 9.83 -0.99 13.28
CA GLN A 118 9.28 -1.00 14.63
C GLN A 118 8.63 0.33 15.02
N TYR A 119 9.27 1.45 14.69
CA TYR A 119 8.89 2.76 15.18
C TYR A 119 8.18 3.57 14.10
N LEU A 120 8.78 3.73 12.93
CA LEU A 120 8.20 4.52 11.84
C LEU A 120 6.90 3.91 11.29
N LEU A 121 6.90 2.60 11.01
CA LEU A 121 5.69 1.87 10.58
C LEU A 121 4.85 1.36 11.77
N GLY A 122 5.33 1.57 13.00
CA GLY A 122 4.63 1.24 14.24
C GLY A 122 4.64 -0.24 14.67
N GLY A 123 5.31 -1.12 13.92
CA GLY A 123 5.64 -2.50 14.34
C GLY A 123 4.45 -3.44 14.56
N ARG A 124 3.27 -3.15 13.97
CA ARG A 124 2.07 -3.99 14.14
C ARG A 124 1.27 -4.20 12.85
N PHE A 125 1.86 -3.86 11.72
CA PHE A 125 1.28 -4.15 10.42
C PHE A 125 1.32 -5.66 10.17
N ILE A 126 0.25 -6.19 9.60
CA ILE A 126 0.07 -7.62 9.29
C ILE A 126 -0.19 -7.84 7.79
N PHE A 127 -0.30 -6.74 7.04
CA PHE A 127 -0.65 -6.72 5.64
C PHE A 127 -0.04 -5.49 4.96
N ALA A 128 0.49 -5.68 3.76
CA ALA A 128 0.96 -4.60 2.91
C ALA A 128 0.61 -4.86 1.45
N MET A 129 0.20 -3.80 0.75
CA MET A 129 0.00 -3.81 -0.70
C MET A 129 0.57 -2.56 -1.35
N THR A 130 0.90 -2.69 -2.63
CA THR A 130 1.18 -1.59 -3.55
C THR A 130 0.22 -1.65 -4.74
N GLY A 131 -0.02 -0.52 -5.40
CA GLY A 131 -0.89 -0.47 -6.57
C GLY A 131 -1.04 0.93 -7.14
N SER A 132 -1.98 1.11 -8.06
CA SER A 132 -2.24 2.37 -8.80
C SER A 132 -1.15 2.81 -9.79
N ALA A 133 0.07 2.30 -9.69
CA ALA A 133 1.16 2.54 -10.62
C ALA A 133 2.18 1.39 -10.57
N PRO A 134 3.02 1.20 -11.61
CA PRO A 134 4.07 0.19 -11.60
C PRO A 134 5.06 0.41 -10.45
N THR A 135 5.49 -0.69 -9.82
CA THR A 135 6.55 -0.70 -8.80
C THR A 135 7.77 -1.42 -9.39
N SER A 136 8.98 -0.89 -9.21
CA SER A 136 10.18 -1.60 -9.69
C SER A 136 10.45 -2.84 -8.83
N PRO A 137 11.07 -3.90 -9.39
CA PRO A 137 11.43 -5.09 -8.63
C PRO A 137 12.34 -4.79 -7.43
N GLU A 138 13.23 -3.81 -7.57
CA GLU A 138 14.17 -3.39 -6.52
C GLU A 138 13.44 -2.72 -5.35
N LEU A 139 12.49 -1.82 -5.65
CA LEU A 139 11.70 -1.15 -4.62
C LEU A 139 10.79 -2.16 -3.88
N LYS A 140 10.22 -3.12 -4.61
CA LYS A 140 9.43 -4.21 -4.01
C LYS A 140 10.29 -5.07 -3.09
N ALA A 141 11.45 -5.53 -3.55
CA ALA A 141 12.35 -6.36 -2.75
C ALA A 141 12.87 -5.62 -1.50
N TRP A 142 13.16 -4.32 -1.63
CA TRP A 142 13.51 -3.50 -0.47
C TRP A 142 12.35 -3.38 0.52
N ALA A 143 11.14 -3.10 0.03
CA ALA A 143 9.96 -2.98 0.89
C ALA A 143 9.68 -4.31 1.62
N GLU A 144 9.77 -5.46 0.95
CA GLU A 144 9.64 -6.78 1.59
C GLU A 144 10.72 -7.01 2.67
N SER A 145 11.94 -6.54 2.45
CA SER A 145 13.01 -6.59 3.45
C SER A 145 12.72 -5.69 4.66
N LEU A 146 12.18 -4.49 4.43
CA LEU A 146 11.72 -3.59 5.47
C LEU A 146 10.54 -4.19 6.25
N LEU A 147 9.62 -4.86 5.57
CA LEU A 147 8.38 -5.31 6.18
C LEU A 147 8.51 -6.68 6.86
N GLU A 148 9.45 -7.52 6.42
CA GLU A 148 9.52 -8.95 6.77
C GLU A 148 8.22 -9.70 6.41
N LEU A 149 7.50 -9.20 5.40
CA LEU A 149 6.30 -9.81 4.84
C LEU A 149 6.16 -9.47 3.35
N PRO A 150 5.40 -10.28 2.59
CA PRO A 150 5.19 -10.03 1.16
C PRO A 150 4.51 -8.69 0.90
N LEU A 151 4.96 -7.98 -0.14
CA LEU A 151 4.30 -6.78 -0.64
C LEU A 151 3.43 -7.16 -1.85
N ILE A 152 2.12 -7.23 -1.64
CA ILE A 152 1.18 -7.64 -2.69
C ILE A 152 1.06 -6.53 -3.73
N ASP A 153 1.35 -6.82 -4.99
CA ASP A 153 1.11 -5.89 -6.10
C ASP A 153 -0.32 -6.02 -6.62
N VAL A 154 -1.11 -4.95 -6.50
CA VAL A 154 -2.52 -4.92 -6.88
C VAL A 154 -2.70 -4.11 -8.15
N TYR A 155 -3.13 -4.79 -9.20
CA TYR A 155 -3.54 -4.16 -10.45
C TYR A 155 -5.07 -4.07 -10.52
N GLY A 156 -5.55 -2.88 -10.88
CA GLY A 156 -6.96 -2.59 -11.05
C GLY A 156 -7.19 -1.22 -11.65
N LEU A 157 -8.43 -0.97 -12.05
CA LEU A 157 -8.85 0.27 -12.72
C LEU A 157 -10.15 0.77 -12.12
N THR A 158 -10.44 2.06 -12.27
CA THR A 158 -11.72 2.64 -11.81
C THR A 158 -12.90 2.02 -12.57
N GLU A 159 -12.70 1.58 -13.80
CA GLU A 159 -13.72 1.01 -14.68
C GLU A 159 -13.98 -0.49 -14.42
N ALA A 160 -12.94 -1.24 -14.04
CA ALA A 160 -12.99 -2.70 -13.90
C ALA A 160 -12.95 -3.19 -12.45
N GLY A 161 -12.51 -2.35 -11.51
CA GLY A 161 -12.15 -2.76 -10.16
C GLY A 161 -10.81 -3.50 -10.14
N VAL A 162 -10.63 -4.36 -9.13
CA VAL A 162 -9.44 -5.20 -8.97
C VAL A 162 -9.40 -6.28 -10.07
N ILE A 163 -8.24 -6.45 -10.68
CA ILE A 163 -8.01 -7.42 -11.78
C ILE A 163 -7.05 -8.54 -11.33
N SER A 164 -5.90 -8.20 -10.74
CA SER A 164 -4.91 -9.18 -10.31
C SER A 164 -4.20 -8.78 -9.02
N PHE A 165 -3.69 -9.80 -8.32
CA PHE A 165 -2.74 -9.69 -7.22
C PHE A 165 -1.47 -10.45 -7.61
N ASP A 166 -0.31 -9.79 -7.57
CA ASP A 166 0.98 -10.36 -7.97
C ASP A 166 0.95 -11.01 -9.36
N GLY A 167 0.21 -10.41 -10.30
CA GLY A 167 0.01 -10.95 -11.66
C GLY A 167 -1.05 -12.04 -11.77
N GLU A 168 -1.50 -12.63 -10.65
CA GLU A 168 -2.53 -13.66 -10.63
C GLU A 168 -3.93 -13.06 -10.71
N ILE A 169 -4.70 -13.48 -11.71
CA ILE A 169 -6.05 -12.96 -12.01
C ILE A 169 -7.01 -13.33 -10.88
N GLN A 170 -7.65 -12.31 -10.29
CA GLN A 170 -8.57 -12.49 -9.17
C GLN A 170 -9.96 -12.93 -9.66
N ARG A 171 -10.36 -14.15 -9.27
CA ARG A 171 -11.66 -14.76 -9.59
C ARG A 171 -12.39 -15.14 -8.29
N PRO A 172 -13.48 -14.45 -7.91
CA PRO A 172 -14.04 -13.19 -8.46
C PRO A 172 -13.11 -11.97 -8.23
N PRO A 173 -13.33 -10.81 -8.91
CA PRO A 173 -14.48 -10.49 -9.77
C PRO A 173 -14.29 -10.80 -11.25
N VAL A 174 -13.09 -11.16 -11.71
CA VAL A 174 -12.83 -11.43 -13.12
C VAL A 174 -13.57 -12.71 -13.53
N ILE A 175 -14.30 -12.65 -14.64
CA ILE A 175 -15.05 -13.78 -15.20
C ILE A 175 -14.32 -14.36 -16.41
N ASP A 176 -13.75 -13.49 -17.25
CA ASP A 176 -13.02 -13.88 -18.45
C ASP A 176 -12.05 -12.76 -18.86
N TYR A 177 -11.02 -13.10 -19.63
CA TYR A 177 -10.07 -12.14 -20.20
C TYR A 177 -9.44 -12.70 -21.48
N LYS A 178 -8.97 -11.80 -22.36
CA LYS A 178 -8.19 -12.17 -23.54
C LYS A 178 -7.11 -11.12 -23.79
N LEU A 179 -6.03 -11.55 -24.41
CA LEU A 179 -5.05 -10.64 -25.00
C LEU A 179 -5.47 -10.33 -26.43
N VAL A 180 -5.19 -9.11 -26.87
CA VAL A 180 -5.42 -8.66 -28.24
C VAL A 180 -4.11 -8.10 -28.75
N ASP A 181 -3.66 -8.57 -29.90
CA ASP A 181 -2.41 -8.12 -30.50
C ASP A 181 -2.50 -6.63 -30.85
N VAL A 182 -1.43 -5.89 -30.58
CA VAL A 182 -1.29 -4.46 -30.94
C VAL A 182 0.04 -4.29 -31.69
N PRO A 183 0.07 -4.57 -33.01
CA PRO A 183 1.32 -4.61 -33.80
C PRO A 183 2.11 -3.30 -33.81
N ASP A 184 1.44 -2.17 -33.61
CA ASP A 184 2.07 -0.85 -33.60
C ASP A 184 2.95 -0.60 -32.35
N LEU A 185 2.91 -1.50 -31.36
CA LEU A 185 3.66 -1.39 -30.11
C LEU A 185 4.86 -2.35 -30.00
N GLY A 186 5.17 -3.12 -31.06
CA GLY A 186 6.37 -3.98 -31.15
C GLY A 186 6.10 -5.42 -31.52
#